data_AF-A0A199AUY7-F1
#
_entry.id   AF-A0A199AUY7-F1
#
_cell.length_a   1.000
_cell.length_b   1.000
_cell.length_c   1.000
_cell.angle_alpha   90.00
_cell.angle_beta   90.00
_cell.angle_gamma   90.00
#
_symmetry.space_group_name_H-M   'P 1'
#
loop_
_entity.id
_entity.type
_entity.pdbx_description
1 polymer ?
#
loop_
_entity_poly.entity_id
_entity_poly.type
_entity_poly.pdbx_seq_one_letter_code
_entity_poly.pdbx_strand_id
1 'polypeptide(L)'
;MTDFSTPTQHDPEDRRKHLDFIQSVVTRMSAASSNAKAWLLPVVTAAYGYALTQRADSVALLGLGATLLFAYLDANYLRQEKRFRSLYKAVASGRYNIETFSLQPDDLPSNIPTKETGDWPPVMPRWVNRMLPGPSVWLSWSVGAFYLPVAIVGVVIACVVH
;
A
#
# COMPACT_ATOMS: atom_id res chain seq x y z
N MET A 1 2.78 -11.65 -51.08
CA MET A 1 3.76 -12.29 -50.17
C MET A 1 3.44 -11.77 -48.77
N THR A 2 2.53 -12.43 -48.06
CA THR A 2 2.13 -12.06 -46.70
C THR A 2 3.28 -12.41 -45.77
N ASP A 3 3.97 -11.39 -45.27
CA ASP A 3 5.01 -11.55 -44.27
C ASP A 3 4.31 -11.90 -42.94
N PHE A 4 4.22 -13.20 -42.66
CA PHE A 4 3.79 -13.71 -41.36
C PHE A 4 4.89 -13.37 -40.35
N SER A 5 4.84 -12.15 -39.83
CA SER A 5 5.54 -11.76 -38.61
C SER A 5 5.07 -12.71 -37.52
N THR A 6 5.91 -13.70 -37.23
CA THR A 6 5.69 -14.65 -36.14
C THR A 6 5.82 -13.84 -34.84
N PRO A 7 4.78 -13.72 -34.00
CA PRO A 7 4.82 -12.81 -32.86
C PRO A 7 5.59 -13.50 -31.73
N THR A 8 6.92 -13.50 -31.81
CA THR A 8 7.79 -14.06 -30.77
C THR A 8 9.09 -13.27 -30.61
N GLN A 9 8.98 -11.95 -30.47
CA GLN A 9 10.09 -11.14 -29.97
C GLN A 9 9.52 -10.04 -29.07
N HIS A 10 9.86 -10.08 -27.78
CA HIS A 10 9.64 -8.95 -26.87
C HIS A 10 10.33 -7.72 -27.47
N ASP A 11 9.57 -6.83 -28.11
CA ASP A 11 10.12 -5.58 -28.62
C ASP A 11 10.69 -4.78 -27.44
N PRO A 12 11.98 -4.36 -27.50
CA PRO A 12 12.53 -3.45 -26.50
C PRO A 12 11.67 -2.20 -26.26
N GLU A 13 10.94 -1.72 -27.27
CA GLU A 13 9.99 -0.61 -27.15
C GLU A 13 8.76 -0.99 -26.33
N ASP A 14 8.13 -2.13 -26.61
CA ASP A 14 7.00 -2.65 -25.83
C ASP A 14 7.39 -2.85 -24.36
N ARG A 15 8.59 -3.38 -24.11
CA ARG A 15 9.10 -3.54 -22.73
C ARG A 15 9.28 -2.19 -22.04
N ARG A 16 9.86 -1.19 -22.71
CA ARG A 16 9.99 0.17 -22.15
C ARG A 16 8.61 0.74 -21.83
N LYS A 17 7.66 0.60 -22.74
CA LYS A 17 6.29 1.08 -22.55
C LYS A 17 5.57 0.38 -21.41
N HIS A 18 5.78 -0.93 -21.26
CA HIS A 18 5.26 -1.72 -20.14
C HIS A 18 5.83 -1.24 -18.80
N LEU A 19 7.14 -0.97 -18.73
CA LEU A 19 7.78 -0.40 -17.54
C LEU A 19 7.20 0.98 -17.20
N ASP A 20 6.94 1.84 -18.19
CA ASP A 20 6.30 3.14 -17.98
C ASP A 20 4.89 3.00 -17.39
N PHE A 21 4.09 2.03 -17.88
CA PHE A 21 2.77 1.76 -17.33
C PHE A 21 2.85 1.30 -15.87
N ILE A 22 3.76 0.36 -15.55
CA ILE A 22 3.96 -0.09 -14.17
C ILE A 22 4.39 1.10 -13.28
N GLN A 23 5.32 1.92 -13.74
CA GLN A 23 5.80 3.09 -13.00
C GLN A 23 4.69 4.14 -12.78
N SER A 24 3.77 4.30 -13.72
CA SER A 24 2.60 5.18 -13.56
C SER A 24 1.69 4.70 -12.42
N VAL A 25 1.51 3.38 -12.28
CA VAL A 25 0.72 2.79 -11.19
C VAL A 25 1.43 2.97 -9.85
N VAL A 26 2.75 2.73 -9.79
CA VAL A 26 3.57 2.96 -8.59
C VAL A 26 3.45 4.42 -8.12
N THR A 27 3.57 5.38 -9.05
CA THR A 27 3.44 6.81 -8.76
C THR A 27 2.04 7.14 -8.19
N ARG A 28 0.98 6.58 -8.78
CA ARG A 28 -0.39 6.78 -8.28
C ARG A 28 -0.60 6.19 -6.89
N MET A 29 -0.03 5.02 -6.59
CA MET A 29 -0.11 4.42 -5.24
C MET A 29 0.62 5.27 -4.20
N SER A 30 1.81 5.79 -4.53
CA SER A 30 2.55 6.71 -3.67
C SER A 30 1.76 8.01 -3.42
N ALA A 31 1.14 8.58 -4.45
CA ALA A 31 0.28 9.75 -4.31
C ALA A 31 -0.97 9.46 -3.44
N ALA A 32 -1.61 8.31 -3.62
CA ALA A 32 -2.77 7.90 -2.81
C ALA A 32 -2.39 7.73 -1.33
N SER A 33 -1.23 7.15 -1.04
CA SER A 33 -0.65 7.03 0.31
C SER A 33 -0.41 8.41 0.95
N SER A 34 0.24 9.32 0.23
CA SER A 34 0.46 10.70 0.72
C SER A 34 -0.86 11.44 0.98
N ASN A 35 -1.85 11.28 0.09
CA ASN A 35 -3.17 11.88 0.26
C ASN A 35 -3.91 11.34 1.49
N ALA A 36 -3.80 10.03 1.79
CA ALA A 36 -4.38 9.45 3.00
C ALA A 36 -3.82 10.13 4.25
N LYS A 37 -2.50 10.34 4.32
CA LYS A 37 -1.87 11.05 5.45
C LYS A 37 -2.30 12.52 5.52
N ALA A 38 -2.39 13.19 4.38
CA ALA A 38 -2.81 14.60 4.31
C ALA A 38 -4.24 14.82 4.80
N TRP A 39 -5.17 13.91 4.48
CA TRP A 39 -6.56 13.99 4.93
C TRP A 39 -6.75 13.53 6.37
N LEU A 40 -5.89 12.66 6.88
CA LEU A 40 -5.96 12.24 8.28
C LEU A 40 -5.75 13.42 9.22
N LEU A 41 -4.72 14.24 8.98
CA LEU A 41 -4.34 15.34 9.87
C LEU A 41 -5.51 16.27 10.25
N PRO A 42 -6.24 16.89 9.30
CA PRO A 42 -7.37 17.74 9.66
C PRO A 42 -8.49 16.97 10.37
N VAL A 43 -8.74 15.71 10.00
CA VAL A 43 -9.76 14.87 10.64
C VAL A 43 -9.42 14.63 12.12
N VAL A 44 -8.19 14.20 12.42
CA VAL A 44 -7.78 13.94 13.80
C VAL A 44 -7.62 15.22 14.60
N THR A 45 -7.15 16.32 13.98
CA THR A 45 -7.08 17.63 14.63
C THR A 45 -8.47 18.11 15.05
N ALA A 46 -9.46 18.01 14.17
CA ALA A 46 -10.84 18.38 14.50
C ALA A 46 -11.44 17.47 15.58
N ALA A 47 -11.31 16.15 15.43
CA ALA A 47 -11.86 15.18 16.38
C ALA A 47 -11.23 15.32 17.78
N TYR A 48 -9.90 15.32 17.86
CA TYR A 48 -9.18 15.42 19.13
C TYR A 48 -9.31 16.80 19.78
N GLY A 49 -9.27 17.88 18.99
CA GLY A 49 -9.51 19.23 19.50
C GLY A 49 -10.93 19.40 20.07
N TYR A 50 -11.93 18.84 19.39
CA TYR A 50 -13.31 18.84 19.89
C TYR A 50 -13.45 17.99 21.16
N ALA A 51 -12.89 16.79 21.18
CA ALA A 51 -12.95 15.89 22.34
C ALA A 51 -12.37 16.53 23.60
N LEU A 52 -11.23 17.23 23.47
CA LEU A 52 -10.59 17.95 24.58
C LEU A 52 -11.43 19.13 25.08
N THR A 53 -12.03 19.89 24.17
CA THR A 53 -12.80 21.10 24.55
C THR A 53 -14.14 20.77 25.17
N GLN A 54 -14.83 19.75 24.67
CA GLN A 54 -16.17 19.38 25.11
C GLN A 54 -16.20 18.21 26.10
N ARG A 55 -15.03 17.69 26.49
CA ARG A 55 -14.90 16.46 27.28
C ARG A 55 -15.73 15.29 26.72
N ALA A 56 -15.68 15.11 25.39
CA ALA A 56 -16.42 14.07 24.69
C ALA A 56 -15.49 12.89 24.33
N ASP A 57 -15.44 11.89 25.20
CA ASP A 57 -14.64 10.65 25.05
C ASP A 57 -14.99 9.89 23.75
N SER A 58 -16.27 9.82 23.42
CA SER A 58 -16.78 9.22 22.18
C SER A 58 -16.17 9.85 20.93
N VAL A 59 -15.92 11.16 20.92
CA VAL A 59 -15.31 11.86 19.77
C VAL A 59 -13.81 11.58 19.69
N ALA A 60 -13.13 11.39 20.83
CA ALA A 60 -11.74 10.91 20.83
C ALA A 60 -11.64 9.49 20.24
N LEU A 61 -12.57 8.60 20.61
CA LEU A 61 -12.65 7.25 20.04
C LEU A 61 -12.96 7.26 18.53
N LEU A 62 -13.79 8.20 18.06
CA LEU A 62 -14.01 8.41 16.62
C LEU A 62 -12.73 8.83 15.90
N GLY A 63 -11.95 9.76 16.47
CA GLY A 63 -10.65 10.16 15.93
C GLY A 63 -9.64 9.00 15.88
N LEU A 64 -9.61 8.16 16.92
CA LEU A 64 -8.80 6.95 16.94
C LEU A 64 -9.25 5.94 15.86
N GLY A 65 -10.56 5.74 15.71
CA GLY A 65 -11.13 4.91 14.66
C GLY A 65 -10.78 5.40 13.26
N ALA A 66 -10.86 6.71 13.01
CA ALA A 66 -10.41 7.32 11.76
C ALA A 66 -8.91 7.08 11.53
N THR A 67 -8.08 7.24 12.57
CA THR A 67 -6.63 6.96 12.50
C THR A 67 -6.35 5.54 12.04
N LEU A 68 -7.01 4.54 12.64
CA LEU A 68 -6.84 3.14 12.27
C LEU A 68 -7.31 2.84 10.84
N LEU A 69 -8.44 3.42 10.42
CA LEU A 69 -8.96 3.28 9.06
C LEU A 69 -8.00 3.83 8.02
N PHE A 70 -7.51 5.06 8.23
CA PHE A 70 -6.54 5.68 7.34
C PHE A 70 -5.20 4.92 7.33
N ALA A 71 -4.74 4.41 8.48
CA ALA A 71 -3.54 3.58 8.56
C ALA A 71 -3.70 2.30 7.72
N TYR A 72 -4.87 1.67 7.78
CA TYR A 72 -5.20 0.50 6.98
C TYR A 72 -5.20 0.80 5.48
N LEU A 73 -5.83 1.90 5.05
CA LEU A 73 -5.83 2.32 3.64
C LEU A 73 -4.40 2.59 3.15
N ASP A 74 -3.63 3.34 3.93
CA ASP A 74 -2.25 3.69 3.62
C ASP A 74 -1.35 2.45 3.52
N ALA A 75 -1.50 1.50 4.43
CA ALA A 75 -0.81 0.22 4.37
C ALA A 75 -1.22 -0.61 3.13
N ASN A 76 -2.49 -0.57 2.71
CA ASN A 76 -2.91 -1.24 1.48
C ASN A 76 -2.30 -0.60 0.23
N TYR A 77 -2.22 0.73 0.16
CA TYR A 77 -1.52 1.42 -0.94
C TYR A 77 -0.03 1.05 -0.97
N LEU A 78 0.62 1.02 0.19
CA LEU A 78 2.02 0.62 0.29
C LEU A 78 2.25 -0.86 -0.10
N ARG A 79 1.31 -1.76 0.23
CA ARG A 79 1.36 -3.16 -0.22
C ARG A 79 1.25 -3.25 -1.75
N GLN A 80 0.30 -2.54 -2.35
CA GLN A 80 0.14 -2.52 -3.81
C GLN A 80 1.40 -1.95 -4.49
N GLU A 81 1.91 -0.82 -3.98
CA GLU A 81 3.15 -0.21 -4.47
C GLU A 81 4.32 -1.21 -4.46
N LYS A 82 4.50 -1.93 -3.35
CA LYS A 82 5.51 -2.98 -3.20
C LYS A 82 5.36 -4.08 -4.27
N ARG A 83 4.15 -4.60 -4.46
CA ARG A 83 3.86 -5.61 -5.50
C ARG A 83 4.16 -5.10 -6.91
N PHE A 84 3.76 -3.87 -7.25
CA PHE A 84 4.08 -3.27 -8.55
C PHE A 84 5.57 -2.97 -8.73
N ARG A 85 6.30 -2.59 -7.67
CA ARG A 85 7.76 -2.46 -7.71
C ARG A 85 8.44 -3.81 -7.96
N SER A 86 7.94 -4.90 -7.37
CA SER A 86 8.42 -6.25 -7.68
C SER A 86 8.11 -6.64 -9.13
N LEU A 87 6.92 -6.32 -9.65
CA LEU A 87 6.56 -6.53 -11.06
C LEU A 87 7.48 -5.75 -11.99
N TYR A 88 7.76 -4.48 -11.69
CA TYR A 88 8.71 -3.66 -12.43
C TYR A 88 10.10 -4.31 -12.50
N LYS A 89 10.64 -4.76 -11.35
CA LYS A 89 11.94 -5.45 -11.31
C LYS A 89 11.93 -6.74 -12.13
N ALA A 90 10.83 -7.50 -12.08
CA ALA A 90 10.69 -8.75 -12.82
C ALA A 90 10.71 -8.51 -14.34
N VAL A 91 9.88 -7.58 -14.83
CA VAL A 91 9.83 -7.18 -16.26
C VAL A 91 11.17 -6.59 -16.71
N ALA A 92 11.77 -5.71 -15.91
CA ALA A 92 13.05 -5.07 -16.23
C ALA A 92 14.20 -6.09 -16.32
N SER A 93 14.17 -7.15 -15.50
CA SER A 93 15.19 -8.20 -15.52
C SER A 93 15.13 -9.07 -16.78
N GLY A 94 13.97 -9.18 -17.43
CA GLY A 94 13.72 -10.10 -18.55
C GLY A 94 13.89 -11.59 -18.19
N ARG A 95 14.07 -11.93 -16.91
CA ARG A 95 14.31 -13.32 -16.45
C ARG A 95 13.02 -14.15 -16.35
N TYR A 96 11.88 -13.49 -16.31
CA TYR A 96 10.57 -14.10 -16.12
C TYR A 96 9.71 -13.88 -17.35
N ASN A 97 8.95 -14.89 -17.74
CA ASN A 97 8.00 -14.79 -18.84
C ASN A 97 6.70 -14.15 -18.32
N ILE A 98 6.66 -12.82 -18.30
CA ILE A 98 5.47 -12.05 -17.94
C ILE A 98 4.81 -11.60 -19.24
N GLU A 99 3.48 -11.74 -19.32
CA GLU A 99 2.71 -11.33 -20.49
C GLU A 99 2.91 -9.82 -20.76
N THR A 100 3.14 -9.49 -22.03
CA THR A 100 3.38 -8.12 -22.47
C THR A 100 2.19 -7.24 -22.08
N PHE A 101 2.48 -6.10 -21.45
CA PHE A 101 1.48 -5.17 -20.91
C PHE A 101 0.60 -5.72 -19.77
N SER A 102 0.90 -6.89 -19.19
CA SER A 102 0.21 -7.33 -17.97
C SER A 102 0.49 -6.36 -16.82
N LEU A 103 -0.59 -5.85 -16.22
CA LEU A 103 -0.54 -5.03 -15.02
C LEU A 103 -1.05 -5.79 -13.79
N GLN A 104 -0.90 -7.12 -13.80
CA GLN A 104 -1.30 -8.01 -12.72
C GLN A 104 -0.08 -8.42 -11.89
N PRO A 105 0.06 -7.94 -10.64
CA PRO A 105 1.17 -8.34 -9.78
C PRO A 105 1.08 -9.79 -9.32
N ASP A 106 -0.07 -10.45 -9.51
CA ASP A 106 -0.27 -11.85 -9.18
C ASP A 106 0.45 -12.79 -10.17
N ASP A 107 0.88 -12.27 -11.32
CA ASP A 107 1.76 -12.97 -12.29
C ASP A 107 3.21 -13.09 -11.80
N LEU A 108 3.51 -12.50 -10.64
CA LEU A 108 4.84 -12.60 -10.04
C LEU A 108 5.17 -14.06 -9.71
N PRO A 109 6.41 -14.49 -9.99
CA PRO A 109 6.82 -15.84 -9.68
C PRO A 109 6.87 -16.04 -8.15
N SER A 110 6.50 -17.24 -7.70
CA SER A 110 6.37 -17.55 -6.28
C SER A 110 7.69 -17.55 -5.49
N ASN A 111 8.83 -17.40 -6.19
CA ASN A 111 10.16 -17.29 -5.59
C ASN A 111 10.48 -15.86 -5.10
N ILE A 112 9.66 -14.85 -5.43
CA ILE A 112 9.84 -13.50 -4.91
C ILE A 112 9.52 -13.51 -3.40
N PRO A 113 10.42 -13.00 -2.54
CA PRO A 113 10.19 -12.99 -1.10
C PRO A 113 8.94 -12.20 -0.72
N THR A 114 8.09 -12.76 0.16
CA THR A 114 6.85 -12.11 0.65
C THR A 114 7.11 -10.76 1.31
N LYS A 115 8.31 -10.55 1.87
CA LYS A 115 8.75 -9.26 2.41
C LYS A 115 8.78 -8.17 1.33
N GLU A 116 9.17 -8.51 0.10
CA GLU A 116 9.19 -7.57 -1.03
C GLU A 116 7.79 -7.25 -1.52
N THR A 117 6.88 -8.23 -1.57
CA THR A 117 5.49 -8.02 -2.01
C THR A 117 4.60 -7.41 -0.91
N GLY A 118 5.06 -7.38 0.33
CA GLY A 118 4.27 -6.88 1.47
C GLY A 118 3.21 -7.88 1.97
N ASP A 119 3.42 -9.16 1.67
CA ASP A 119 2.51 -10.23 2.01
C ASP A 119 2.89 -10.91 3.32
N TRP A 120 1.93 -11.64 3.89
CA TRP A 120 2.18 -12.50 5.04
C TRP A 120 3.04 -13.71 4.67
N PRO A 121 3.78 -14.27 5.64
CA PRO A 121 4.46 -15.54 5.46
C PRO A 121 3.49 -16.68 5.08
N PRO A 122 3.95 -17.72 4.37
CA PRO A 122 3.09 -18.82 3.88
C PRO A 122 2.32 -19.58 4.98
N VAL A 123 2.76 -19.48 6.23
CA VAL A 123 2.12 -20.11 7.40
C VAL A 123 0.78 -19.47 7.77
N MET A 124 0.48 -18.27 7.27
CA MET A 124 -0.78 -17.57 7.57
C MET A 124 -1.92 -18.00 6.63
N PRO A 125 -3.17 -18.02 7.12
CA PRO A 125 -4.33 -18.31 6.27
C PRO A 125 -4.44 -17.31 5.11
N ARG A 126 -4.79 -17.81 3.91
CA ARG A 126 -4.92 -16.97 2.70
C ARG A 126 -5.90 -15.82 2.84
N TRP A 127 -6.99 -16.02 3.59
CA TRP A 127 -7.97 -14.97 3.84
C TRP A 127 -7.37 -13.79 4.62
N VAL A 128 -6.45 -14.05 5.56
CA VAL A 128 -5.72 -13.01 6.30
C VAL A 128 -4.87 -12.20 5.33
N ASN A 129 -4.11 -12.87 4.47
CA ASN A 129 -3.26 -12.19 3.48
C ASN A 129 -4.08 -11.38 2.45
N ARG A 130 -5.31 -11.81 2.15
CA ARG A 130 -6.23 -11.08 1.29
C ARG A 130 -6.79 -9.83 1.97
N MET A 131 -7.08 -9.90 3.27
CA MET A 131 -7.71 -8.81 4.01
C MET A 131 -6.70 -7.82 4.58
N LEU A 132 -5.59 -8.27 5.15
CA LEU A 132 -4.66 -7.43 5.89
C LEU A 132 -3.26 -7.43 5.25
N PRO A 133 -2.61 -6.26 5.13
CA PRO A 133 -1.21 -6.18 4.74
C PRO A 133 -0.30 -6.97 5.69
N GLY A 134 0.80 -7.51 5.15
CA GLY A 134 1.81 -8.21 5.94
C GLY A 134 2.53 -7.29 6.94
N PRO A 135 3.22 -7.85 7.94
CA PRO A 135 3.89 -7.08 8.98
C PRO A 135 5.01 -6.17 8.44
N SER A 136 5.63 -6.53 7.31
CA SER A 136 6.64 -5.69 6.66
C SER A 136 6.08 -4.35 6.17
N VAL A 137 4.76 -4.26 5.95
CA VAL A 137 4.06 -3.03 5.54
C VAL A 137 3.72 -2.20 6.77
N TRP A 138 3.12 -2.80 7.79
CA TRP A 138 2.77 -2.11 9.03
C TRP A 138 3.98 -1.56 9.78
N LEU A 139 5.08 -2.33 9.82
CA LEU A 139 6.34 -1.91 10.43
C LEU A 139 7.23 -1.09 9.48
N SER A 140 6.72 -0.67 8.31
CA SER A 140 7.44 0.27 7.46
C SER A 140 7.48 1.65 8.13
N TRP A 141 8.64 2.32 8.05
CA TRP A 141 8.84 3.67 8.59
C TRP A 141 7.76 4.67 8.15
N SER A 142 7.24 4.56 6.93
CA SER A 142 6.18 5.45 6.41
C SER A 142 4.85 5.31 7.16
N VAL A 143 4.51 4.10 7.63
CA VAL A 143 3.22 3.83 8.30
C VAL A 143 3.41 3.87 9.81
N GLY A 144 4.30 3.04 10.35
CA GLY A 144 4.49 2.93 11.79
C GLY A 144 4.87 4.27 12.45
N ALA A 145 5.84 5.00 11.88
CA ALA A 145 6.31 6.25 12.48
C ALA A 145 5.27 7.38 12.40
N PHE A 146 4.34 7.33 11.42
CA PHE A 146 3.32 8.36 11.25
C PHE A 146 2.07 8.08 12.09
N TYR A 147 1.53 6.86 12.04
CA TYR A 147 0.24 6.54 12.65
C TYR A 147 0.35 6.19 14.15
N LEU A 148 1.50 5.65 14.60
CA LEU A 148 1.66 5.25 16.00
C LEU A 148 1.57 6.45 16.97
N PRO A 149 2.27 7.59 16.74
CA PRO A 149 2.14 8.76 17.62
C PRO A 149 0.71 9.33 17.63
N VAL A 150 0.05 9.39 16.46
CA VAL A 150 -1.32 9.90 16.34
C VAL A 150 -2.32 9.01 17.10
N ALA A 151 -2.15 7.69 17.04
CA ALA A 151 -2.95 6.75 17.80
C ALA A 151 -2.72 6.87 19.31
N ILE A 152 -1.45 7.00 19.75
CA ILE A 152 -1.10 7.21 21.16
C ILE A 152 -1.76 8.49 21.69
N VAL A 153 -1.68 9.59 20.94
CA VAL A 153 -2.36 10.85 21.32
C VAL A 153 -3.86 10.63 21.47
N GLY A 154 -4.51 9.93 20.54
CA GLY A 154 -5.93 9.59 20.64
C GLY A 154 -6.29 8.80 21.90
N VAL A 155 -5.48 7.78 22.24
CA VAL A 155 -5.66 6.98 23.46
C VAL A 155 -5.47 7.84 24.72
N VAL A 156 -4.44 8.68 24.76
CA VAL A 156 -4.19 9.58 25.89
C VAL A 156 -5.36 10.55 26.08
N ILE A 157 -5.84 11.16 24.99
CA ILE A 157 -6.99 12.07 25.06
C ILE A 157 -8.24 11.35 25.54
N ALA A 158 -8.52 10.15 25.03
CA ALA A 158 -9.66 9.35 25.48
C ALA A 158 -9.58 9.05 27.00
N CYS A 159 -8.39 8.72 27.52
CA CYS A 159 -8.21 8.49 28.96
C CYS A 159 -8.30 9.76 29.82
N VAL A 160 -7.87 10.92 29.31
CA VAL A 160 -7.90 12.20 30.05
C VAL A 160 -9.30 12.81 30.08
N VAL A 161 -10.08 12.58 29.03
CA VAL A 161 -11.44 13.11 28.87
C VAL A 161 -12.48 12.28 29.63
N HIS A 162 -12.19 11.00 29.87
CA HIS A 162 -13.04 10.07 30.63
C HIS A 162 -13.15 10.43 32.12
#